data_AF-A0A3R8UAZ8-F1
#
_entry.id   AF-A0A3R8UAZ8-F1
#
_cell.length_a   1.000
_cell.length_b   1.000
_cell.length_c   1.000
_cell.angle_alpha   90.00
_cell.angle_beta   90.00
_cell.angle_gamma   90.00
#
_symmetry.space_group_name_H-M   'P 1'
#
loop_
_entity.id
_entity.type
_entity.pdbx_description
1 polymer ?
#
loop_
_entity_poly.entity_id
_entity_poly.type
_entity_poly.pdbx_seq_one_letter_code
_entity_poly.pdbx_strand_id
1 'polypeptide(L)'
;MTETDRQPGHARGEMQRLQETSAVVSVRYQRSTRRVVLELVTGIQLSVPVDRVQGLTKASAGQLSEIEVSPSGLGLHWPQLDADLYVPGLLQGALGSKKWMASLMGRAGGESTSEAKRTAARRNGRLGGRPRTLDDSADTRPRRQANLSGSPAARSGTVSVVPSAAARRSVAKGRSSS
;
A
#
# COMPACT_ATOMS: atom_id res chain seq x y z
N MET A 1 10.03 -23.24 26.01
CA MET A 1 8.65 -23.65 25.70
C MET A 1 7.76 -22.53 26.23
N THR A 2 7.49 -21.51 25.42
CA THR A 2 6.69 -20.34 25.83
C THR A 2 5.23 -20.62 25.51
N GLU A 3 4.55 -21.10 26.53
CA GLU A 3 3.11 -21.31 26.57
C GLU A 3 2.43 -19.95 26.49
N THR A 4 1.97 -19.60 25.28
CA THR A 4 1.23 -18.37 25.03
C THR A 4 -0.19 -18.56 25.56
N ASP A 5 -0.44 -18.01 26.74
CA ASP A 5 -1.75 -17.90 27.37
C ASP A 5 -2.76 -17.28 26.38
N ARG A 6 -3.65 -18.11 25.85
CA ARG A 6 -4.72 -17.72 24.94
C ARG A 6 -5.99 -17.59 25.76
N GLN A 7 -6.18 -16.45 26.43
CA GLN A 7 -7.36 -16.21 27.27
C GLN A 7 -8.65 -16.09 26.44
N PRO A 8 -9.62 -17.00 26.56
CA PRO A 8 -10.85 -16.98 25.75
C PRO A 8 -11.96 -16.05 26.28
N GLY A 9 -11.70 -15.23 27.32
CA GLY A 9 -12.75 -14.48 28.03
C GLY A 9 -13.07 -13.07 27.53
N HIS A 10 -12.10 -12.38 26.91
CA HIS A 10 -12.22 -10.94 26.60
C HIS A 10 -13.13 -10.64 25.40
N ALA A 11 -13.19 -11.56 24.43
CA ALA A 11 -13.95 -11.34 23.19
C ALA A 11 -15.47 -11.20 23.41
N ARG A 12 -16.04 -11.94 24.38
CA ARG A 12 -17.49 -11.86 24.68
C ARG A 12 -17.86 -10.53 25.33
N GLY A 13 -17.05 -10.07 26.28
CA GLY A 13 -17.27 -8.79 26.96
C GLY A 13 -17.17 -7.60 26.00
N GLU A 14 -16.19 -7.61 25.10
CA GLU A 14 -16.05 -6.56 24.09
C GLU A 14 -17.22 -6.54 23.10
N MET A 15 -17.66 -7.70 22.62
CA MET A 15 -18.82 -7.80 21.73
C MET A 15 -20.09 -7.25 22.38
N GLN A 16 -20.32 -7.58 23.65
CA GLN A 16 -21.48 -7.10 24.38
C GLN A 16 -21.45 -5.57 24.55
N ARG A 17 -20.28 -4.99 24.90
CA ARG A 17 -20.14 -3.53 24.98
C ARG A 17 -20.39 -2.84 23.64
N LEU A 18 -19.94 -3.44 22.53
CA LEU A 18 -20.20 -2.89 21.21
C LEU A 18 -21.70 -2.93 20.88
N GLN A 19 -22.40 -4.01 21.21
CA GLN A 19 -23.85 -4.10 21.01
C GLN A 19 -24.59 -3.01 21.81
N GLU A 20 -24.25 -2.82 23.08
CA GLU A 20 -24.87 -1.83 23.96
C GLU A 20 -24.64 -0.36 23.53
N THR A 21 -23.60 -0.10 22.73
CA THR A 21 -23.21 1.27 22.34
C THR A 21 -23.42 1.60 20.88
N SER A 22 -23.44 0.59 20.01
CA SER A 22 -23.38 0.77 18.55
C SER A 22 -24.25 -0.20 17.74
N ALA A 23 -25.07 -1.04 18.39
CA ALA A 23 -26.05 -1.81 17.64
C ALA A 23 -27.07 -0.89 16.95
N VAL A 24 -27.51 -1.28 15.76
CA VAL A 24 -28.49 -0.58 14.96
C VAL A 24 -29.89 -1.04 15.35
N VAL A 25 -30.76 -0.07 15.64
CA VAL A 25 -32.18 -0.28 15.95
C VAL A 25 -33.04 -0.06 14.71
N SER A 26 -32.70 0.94 13.89
CA SER A 26 -33.42 1.22 12.65
C SER A 26 -32.45 1.62 11.55
N VAL A 27 -32.76 1.23 10.32
CA VAL A 27 -32.00 1.62 9.13
C VAL A 27 -32.97 1.93 8.00
N ARG A 28 -32.68 3.00 7.25
CA ARG A 28 -33.47 3.39 6.08
C ARG A 28 -32.59 4.04 5.02
N TYR A 29 -32.90 3.77 3.76
CA TYR A 29 -32.33 4.48 2.63
C TYR A 29 -33.16 5.72 2.31
N GLN A 30 -32.51 6.88 2.25
CA GLN A 30 -33.10 8.15 1.79
C GLN A 30 -32.71 8.39 0.33
N ARG A 31 -33.69 8.22 -0.57
CA ARG A 31 -33.49 8.35 -2.02
C ARG A 31 -33.17 9.78 -2.45
N SER A 32 -33.76 10.79 -1.81
CA SER A 32 -33.57 12.21 -2.16
C SER A 32 -32.13 12.68 -2.02
N THR A 33 -31.42 12.18 -1.01
CA THR A 33 -30.03 12.57 -0.69
C THR A 33 -29.00 11.48 -0.99
N ARG A 34 -29.45 10.30 -1.46
CA ARG A 34 -28.66 9.07 -1.62
C ARG A 34 -27.86 8.72 -0.34
N ARG A 35 -28.55 8.65 0.80
CA ARG A 35 -27.91 8.36 2.10
C ARG A 35 -28.56 7.17 2.80
N VAL A 36 -27.75 6.40 3.49
CA VAL A 36 -28.23 5.41 4.46
C VAL A 36 -28.27 6.10 5.82
N VAL A 37 -29.44 6.10 6.44
CA VAL A 37 -29.65 6.68 7.76
C VAL A 37 -29.95 5.55 8.73
N LEU A 38 -29.12 5.47 9.75
CA LEU A 38 -29.20 4.45 10.79
C LEU A 38 -29.33 5.09 12.16
N GLU A 39 -30.11 4.45 13.02
CA GLU A 39 -30.31 4.83 14.42
C GLU A 39 -29.69 3.75 15.30
N LEU A 40 -28.85 4.18 16.24
CA LEU A 40 -28.18 3.30 17.18
C LEU A 40 -29.00 3.11 18.45
N VAL A 41 -28.72 2.06 19.23
CA VAL A 41 -29.33 1.81 20.54
C VAL A 41 -29.13 2.97 21.53
N THR A 42 -28.11 3.80 21.32
CA THR A 42 -27.82 5.00 22.11
C THR A 42 -28.74 6.18 21.77
N GLY A 43 -29.61 6.05 20.76
CA GLY A 43 -30.44 7.14 20.21
C GLY A 43 -29.70 8.05 19.22
N ILE A 44 -28.42 7.81 18.98
CA ILE A 44 -27.64 8.57 17.99
C ILE A 44 -28.08 8.15 16.58
N GLN A 45 -28.38 9.13 15.73
CA GLN A 45 -28.65 8.92 14.31
C GLN A 45 -27.44 9.31 13.46
N LEU A 46 -27.07 8.43 12.53
CA LEU A 46 -25.97 8.64 11.59
C LEU A 46 -26.49 8.63 10.16
N SER A 47 -25.97 9.54 9.33
CA SER A 47 -26.34 9.68 7.93
C SER A 47 -25.13 9.56 7.02
N VAL A 48 -25.00 8.41 6.34
CA VAL A 48 -23.84 8.06 5.52
C VAL A 48 -24.17 8.20 4.04
N PRO A 49 -23.38 8.95 3.25
CA PRO A 49 -23.56 9.01 1.81
C PRO A 49 -23.09 7.70 1.17
N VAL A 50 -23.94 7.05 0.37
CA VAL A 50 -23.63 5.76 -0.27
C VAL A 50 -22.45 5.85 -1.24
N ASP A 51 -22.23 7.04 -1.82
CA ASP A 51 -21.16 7.29 -2.79
C ASP A 51 -19.75 7.28 -2.16
N ARG A 52 -19.66 7.30 -0.82
CA ARG A 52 -18.40 7.17 -0.08
C ARG A 52 -18.20 5.81 0.55
N VAL A 53 -19.18 4.91 0.43
CA VAL A 53 -19.10 3.56 1.00
C VAL A 53 -18.65 2.59 -0.09
N GLN A 54 -17.59 1.83 0.21
CA GLN A 54 -17.12 0.79 -0.69
C GLN A 54 -18.24 -0.23 -0.95
N GLY A 55 -18.43 -0.63 -2.21
CA GLY A 55 -19.49 -1.57 -2.60
C GLY A 55 -20.84 -0.92 -2.93
N LEU A 56 -21.14 0.27 -2.39
CA LEU A 56 -22.44 0.93 -2.60
C LEU A 56 -22.43 2.04 -3.68
N THR A 57 -21.24 2.50 -4.09
CA THR A 57 -21.08 3.66 -4.99
C THR A 57 -21.85 3.61 -6.31
N LYS A 58 -22.05 2.42 -6.90
CA LYS A 58 -22.74 2.24 -8.19
C LYS A 58 -24.11 1.59 -8.06
N ALA A 59 -24.58 1.38 -6.83
CA ALA A 59 -25.82 0.67 -6.58
C ALA A 59 -27.05 1.50 -6.98
N SER A 60 -28.07 0.81 -7.48
CA SER A 60 -29.37 1.40 -7.77
C SER A 60 -30.15 1.68 -6.49
N ALA A 61 -31.16 2.55 -6.56
CA ALA A 61 -32.01 2.85 -5.40
C ALA A 61 -32.76 1.61 -4.87
N GLY A 62 -33.16 0.69 -5.76
CA GLY A 62 -33.82 -0.56 -5.36
C GLY A 62 -32.89 -1.44 -4.54
N GLN A 63 -31.68 -1.67 -5.04
CA GLN A 63 -30.65 -2.42 -4.33
C GLN A 63 -30.27 -1.79 -2.98
N LEU A 64 -30.20 -0.46 -2.91
CA LEU A 64 -29.84 0.26 -1.69
C LEU A 64 -30.97 0.28 -0.64
N SER A 65 -32.21 0.05 -1.04
CA SER A 65 -33.37 0.06 -0.14
C SER A 65 -33.56 -1.27 0.57
N GLU A 66 -33.04 -2.36 0.01
CA GLU A 66 -33.06 -3.68 0.63
C GLU A 66 -31.83 -3.83 1.54
N ILE A 67 -32.04 -3.57 2.83
CA ILE A 67 -31.00 -3.55 3.85
C ILE A 67 -31.38 -4.55 4.94
N GLU A 68 -30.46 -5.44 5.26
CA GLU A 68 -30.58 -6.36 6.39
C GLU A 68 -29.64 -5.94 7.51
N VAL A 69 -30.13 -5.96 8.75
CA VAL A 69 -29.29 -5.74 9.93
C VAL A 69 -28.80 -7.10 10.41
N SER A 70 -27.51 -7.21 10.71
CA SER A 70 -26.94 -8.44 11.23
C SER A 70 -27.60 -8.84 12.56
N PRO A 71 -27.66 -10.13 12.93
CA PRO A 71 -28.22 -10.56 14.21
C PRO A 71 -27.56 -9.90 15.44
N SER A 72 -26.29 -9.50 15.31
CA SER A 72 -25.56 -8.75 16.33
C SER A 72 -25.91 -7.26 16.38
N GLY A 73 -26.63 -6.71 15.40
CA GLY A 73 -26.89 -5.28 15.25
C GLY A 73 -25.69 -4.44 14.82
N LEU A 74 -24.51 -5.04 14.66
CA LEU A 74 -23.25 -4.33 14.38
C LEU A 74 -22.90 -4.23 12.89
N GLY A 75 -23.67 -4.89 12.04
CA GLY A 75 -23.46 -4.94 10.60
C GLY A 75 -24.73 -4.60 9.83
N LEU A 76 -24.55 -3.99 8.66
CA LEU A 76 -25.58 -3.86 7.63
C LEU A 76 -25.16 -4.66 6.41
N HIS A 77 -26.09 -5.41 5.86
CA HIS A 77 -25.89 -6.25 4.69
C HIS A 77 -26.84 -5.84 3.58
N TRP A 78 -26.35 -5.79 2.35
CA TRP A 78 -27.15 -5.58 1.13
C TRP A 78 -27.12 -6.86 0.30
N PRO A 79 -28.16 -7.73 0.37
CA PRO A 79 -28.17 -9.05 -0.28
C PRO A 79 -27.89 -8.99 -1.78
N GLN A 80 -28.50 -8.04 -2.49
CA GLN A 80 -28.33 -7.90 -3.93
C GLN A 80 -26.94 -7.41 -4.36
N LEU A 81 -26.17 -6.84 -3.44
CA LEU A 81 -24.86 -6.25 -3.71
C LEU A 81 -23.71 -7.11 -3.17
N ASP A 82 -24.02 -8.12 -2.35
CA ASP A 82 -23.05 -8.89 -1.57
C ASP A 82 -22.08 -7.94 -0.82
N ALA A 83 -22.67 -6.91 -0.20
CA ALA A 83 -21.94 -5.83 0.43
C ALA A 83 -22.28 -5.74 1.92
N ASP A 84 -21.24 -5.69 2.74
CA ASP A 84 -21.36 -5.55 4.19
C ASP A 84 -20.75 -4.22 4.67
N LEU A 85 -21.41 -3.61 5.66
CA LEU A 85 -20.92 -2.43 6.36
C LEU A 85 -20.88 -2.70 7.86
N TYR A 86 -19.69 -2.60 8.45
CA TYR A 86 -19.49 -2.74 9.89
C TYR A 86 -19.67 -1.39 10.61
N VAL A 87 -20.68 -1.30 11.47
CA VAL A 87 -21.12 -0.06 12.12
C VAL A 87 -20.10 0.51 13.11
N PRO A 88 -19.42 -0.30 13.96
CA PRO A 88 -18.33 0.23 14.79
C PRO A 88 -17.16 0.80 13.96
N GLY A 89 -16.86 0.19 12.80
CA GLY A 89 -15.85 0.72 11.88
C GLY A 89 -16.30 2.05 11.25
N LEU A 90 -17.57 2.17 10.89
CA LEU A 90 -18.17 3.41 10.40
C LEU A 90 -18.05 4.55 11.43
N LEU A 91 -18.30 4.27 12.71
CA LEU A 91 -18.14 5.23 13.82
C LEU A 91 -16.69 5.72 13.95
N GLN A 92 -15.72 4.90 13.57
CA GLN A 92 -14.30 5.25 13.53
C GLN A 92 -13.88 5.92 12.22
N GLY A 93 -14.81 6.19 11.30
CA GLY A 93 -14.56 6.82 10.01
C GLY A 93 -14.11 5.86 8.90
N ALA A 94 -14.18 4.55 9.11
CA ALA A 94 -13.86 3.55 8.08
C ALA A 94 -15.08 3.29 7.19
N LEU A 95 -15.05 3.81 5.95
CA LEU A 95 -16.12 3.64 4.94
C LEU A 95 -15.80 2.55 3.90
N GLY A 96 -14.70 1.84 4.10
CA GLY A 96 -14.22 0.80 3.21
C GLY A 96 -12.82 0.33 3.62
N SER A 97 -12.22 -0.54 2.83
CA SER A 97 -10.85 -0.97 3.06
C SER A 97 -9.86 0.20 2.95
N LYS A 98 -8.78 0.15 3.74
CA LYS A 98 -7.71 1.17 3.70
C LYS A 98 -7.16 1.38 2.28
N LYS A 99 -6.97 0.28 1.53
CA LYS A 99 -6.51 0.31 0.13
C LYS A 99 -7.51 1.02 -0.80
N TRP A 100 -8.80 0.76 -0.62
CA TRP A 100 -9.84 1.42 -1.41
C TRP A 100 -9.93 2.91 -1.12
N MET A 101 -9.88 3.32 0.15
CA MET A 101 -9.87 4.74 0.53
C MET A 101 -8.61 5.46 0.00
N ALA A 102 -7.43 4.84 0.09
CA ALA A 102 -6.20 5.38 -0.49
C ALA A 102 -6.29 5.51 -2.02
N SER A 103 -6.91 4.54 -2.70
CA SER A 103 -7.16 4.61 -4.15
C SER A 103 -8.15 5.71 -4.51
N LEU A 104 -9.25 5.86 -3.76
CA LEU A 104 -10.24 6.91 -3.97
C LEU A 104 -9.64 8.31 -3.80
N MET A 105 -8.85 8.52 -2.74
CA MET A 105 -8.14 9.79 -2.50
C MET A 105 -7.03 10.03 -3.52
N GLY A 106 -6.30 8.99 -3.92
CA GLY A 106 -5.30 9.07 -4.99
C GLY A 106 -5.93 9.41 -6.35
N ARG A 107 -7.12 8.88 -6.64
CA ARG A 107 -7.87 9.20 -7.87
C ARG A 107 -8.40 10.62 -7.83
N ALA A 108 -9.05 11.05 -6.75
CA ALA A 108 -9.51 12.43 -6.57
C ALA A 108 -8.34 13.44 -6.63
N GLY A 109 -7.21 13.12 -5.99
CA GLY A 109 -5.98 13.92 -6.07
C GLY A 109 -5.33 13.88 -7.45
N GLY A 110 -5.46 12.78 -8.18
CA GLY A 110 -5.02 12.59 -9.57
C GLY A 110 -5.85 13.38 -10.58
N GLU A 111 -7.16 13.43 -10.36
CA GLU A 111 -8.22 14.01 -11.22
C GLU A 111 -8.23 15.55 -11.26
N SER A 112 -7.50 16.20 -10.34
CA SER A 112 -7.16 17.62 -10.44
C SER A 112 -6.25 17.89 -11.66
N THR A 113 -6.85 18.00 -12.84
CA THR A 113 -6.21 18.28 -14.12
C THR A 113 -5.88 19.77 -14.28
N SER A 114 -5.34 20.41 -13.23
CA SER A 114 -4.93 21.80 -13.31
C SER A 114 -3.86 21.98 -14.41
N GLU A 115 -3.91 23.11 -15.11
CA GLU A 115 -2.96 23.43 -16.17
C GLU A 115 -1.51 23.36 -15.65
N ALA A 116 -1.29 23.78 -14.40
CA ALA A 116 -0.04 23.66 -13.67
C ALA A 116 0.47 22.20 -13.59
N LYS A 117 -0.42 21.23 -13.29
CA LYS A 117 -0.05 19.80 -13.21
C LYS A 117 0.29 19.22 -14.58
N ARG A 118 -0.42 19.65 -15.64
CA ARG A 118 -0.13 19.28 -17.03
C ARG A 118 1.24 19.80 -17.47
N THR A 119 1.56 21.06 -17.16
CA THR A 119 2.85 21.68 -17.48
C THR A 119 3.99 21.03 -16.68
N ALA A 120 3.78 20.75 -15.39
CA ALA A 120 4.75 20.04 -14.55
C ALA A 120 5.01 18.60 -15.03
N ALA A 121 3.96 17.86 -15.41
CA ALA A 121 4.10 16.50 -15.95
C ALA A 121 4.91 16.48 -17.26
N ARG A 122 4.68 17.44 -18.16
CA ARG A 122 5.49 17.60 -19.40
C ARG A 122 6.96 17.89 -19.08
N ARG A 123 7.20 18.81 -18.14
CA ARG A 123 8.57 19.15 -17.69
C ARG A 123 9.28 17.94 -17.07
N ASN A 124 8.57 17.15 -16.26
CA ASN A 124 9.13 15.98 -15.59
C ASN A 124 9.32 14.80 -16.54
N GLY A 125 8.40 14.58 -17.49
CA GLY A 125 8.54 13.56 -18.52
C GLY A 125 9.76 13.79 -19.42
N ARG A 126 10.14 15.05 -19.65
CA ARG A 126 11.38 15.41 -20.37
C ARG A 126 12.65 15.02 -19.62
N LEU A 127 12.58 14.84 -18.29
CA LEU A 127 13.69 14.48 -17.42
C LEU A 127 13.64 13.03 -16.93
N GLY A 128 12.54 12.31 -17.17
CA GLY A 128 12.18 11.05 -16.48
C GLY A 128 12.21 9.79 -17.35
N GLY A 129 13.10 9.71 -18.34
CA GLY A 129 13.36 8.45 -19.05
C GLY A 129 14.15 7.47 -18.18
N ARG A 130 13.89 6.16 -18.34
CA ARG A 130 14.71 5.08 -17.76
C ARG A 130 16.18 5.31 -18.17
N PRO A 131 17.14 5.41 -17.24
CA PRO A 131 18.55 5.53 -17.59
C PRO A 131 18.94 4.39 -18.53
N ARG A 132 19.50 4.73 -19.70
CA ARG A 132 20.14 3.73 -20.54
C ARG A 132 21.41 3.31 -19.81
N THR A 133 21.44 2.09 -19.30
CA THR A 133 22.70 1.45 -18.90
C THR A 133 23.58 1.39 -20.14
N LEU A 134 24.70 2.11 -20.13
CA LEU A 134 25.73 2.05 -21.15
C LEU A 134 26.55 0.78 -20.89
N ASP A 135 26.11 -0.35 -21.44
CA ASP A 135 26.97 -1.51 -21.67
C ASP A 135 26.86 -1.87 -23.15
N ASP A 136 27.83 -1.41 -23.93
CA ASP A 136 28.81 -2.27 -24.63
C ASP A 136 29.54 -1.39 -25.67
N SER A 137 30.74 -0.93 -25.33
CA SER A 137 31.59 -0.18 -26.25
C SER A 137 32.40 -1.15 -27.10
N ALA A 138 32.39 -0.91 -28.41
CA ALA A 138 33.36 -1.37 -29.41
C ALA A 138 33.19 -2.79 -30.00
N ASP A 139 32.10 -3.01 -30.75
CA ASP A 139 32.20 -3.84 -31.97
C ASP A 139 32.93 -3.01 -33.04
N THR A 140 34.25 -3.07 -33.06
CA THR A 140 35.08 -2.65 -34.19
C THR A 140 35.92 -3.84 -34.61
N ARG A 141 35.36 -4.69 -35.49
CA ARG A 141 36.14 -5.69 -36.21
C ARG A 141 37.01 -4.98 -37.26
N PRO A 142 38.35 -5.05 -37.20
CA PRO A 142 39.17 -4.51 -38.28
C PRO A 142 39.17 -5.46 -39.47
N ARG A 143 39.05 -4.88 -40.66
CA ARG A 143 39.11 -5.55 -41.95
C ARG A 143 40.49 -6.19 -42.17
N ARG A 144 40.44 -7.43 -42.66
CA ARG A 144 41.55 -8.23 -43.17
C ARG A 144 42.31 -7.49 -44.29
N GLN A 145 43.60 -7.22 -44.07
CA GLN A 145 44.58 -7.08 -45.14
C GLN A 145 45.90 -7.70 -44.71
N ALA A 146 46.53 -8.36 -45.67
CA ALA A 146 47.53 -9.39 -45.48
C ALA A 146 48.95 -8.83 -45.65
N ASN A 147 49.90 -9.59 -45.10
CA ASN A 147 51.25 -9.84 -45.63
C ASN A 147 52.46 -9.01 -45.12
N LEU A 148 53.29 -9.76 -44.37
CA LEU A 148 54.73 -10.06 -44.59
C LEU A 148 55.83 -9.22 -43.89
N SER A 149 56.62 -10.01 -43.14
CA SER A 149 58.09 -9.99 -43.01
C SER A 149 58.73 -9.36 -41.76
N GLY A 150 59.59 -10.15 -41.09
CA GLY A 150 60.74 -9.63 -40.34
C GLY A 150 60.78 -9.89 -38.83
N SER A 151 61.06 -11.13 -38.41
CA SER A 151 61.82 -11.41 -37.17
C SER A 151 63.30 -11.02 -37.37
N PRO A 152 64.17 -10.78 -36.35
CA PRO A 152 64.30 -11.65 -35.16
C PRO A 152 64.83 -11.02 -33.83
N ALA A 153 64.86 -11.88 -32.81
CA ALA A 153 65.93 -12.06 -31.79
C ALA A 153 66.03 -11.18 -30.51
N ALA A 154 65.67 -11.82 -29.39
CA ALA A 154 66.60 -12.30 -28.33
C ALA A 154 66.79 -11.55 -26.99
N ARG A 155 66.88 -12.39 -25.94
CA ARG A 155 67.53 -12.26 -24.60
C ARG A 155 66.79 -11.46 -23.51
N SER A 156 66.90 -11.72 -22.20
CA SER A 156 67.35 -12.83 -21.33
C SER A 156 67.22 -12.32 -19.88
N GLY A 157 66.84 -13.17 -18.93
CA GLY A 157 67.07 -13.00 -17.47
C GLY A 157 66.07 -12.13 -16.69
N THR A 158 65.88 -12.23 -15.37
CA THR A 158 66.25 -13.19 -14.32
C THR A 158 65.37 -12.84 -13.09
N VAL A 159 64.80 -13.87 -12.46
CA VAL A 159 64.41 -14.07 -11.05
C VAL A 159 64.70 -12.93 -10.04
N SER A 160 63.75 -12.58 -9.15
CA SER A 160 63.77 -12.91 -7.70
C SER A 160 63.10 -11.91 -6.72
N VAL A 161 62.61 -12.47 -5.60
CA VAL A 161 62.50 -11.94 -4.22
C VAL A 161 61.27 -11.09 -3.79
N VAL A 162 60.33 -11.79 -3.13
CA VAL A 162 59.53 -11.42 -1.92
C VAL A 162 60.46 -11.23 -0.70
N PRO A 163 60.10 -10.72 0.53
CA PRO A 163 58.80 -10.30 1.08
C PRO A 163 58.84 -9.13 2.13
N SER A 164 57.71 -8.94 2.82
CA SER A 164 57.60 -8.79 4.28
C SER A 164 57.82 -7.43 4.96
N ALA A 165 56.76 -6.95 5.63
CA ALA A 165 56.68 -6.69 7.09
C ALA A 165 55.44 -5.79 7.33
N ALA A 166 54.41 -6.23 8.05
CA ALA A 166 54.31 -6.13 9.53
C ALA A 166 54.40 -4.67 10.01
N ALA A 167 53.53 -4.13 10.85
CA ALA A 167 52.87 -4.68 12.03
C ALA A 167 51.76 -3.68 12.46
N ARG A 168 50.61 -4.16 12.97
CA ARG A 168 50.16 -4.12 14.39
C ARG A 168 50.00 -2.66 14.92
N ARG A 169 48.99 -2.25 15.69
CA ARG A 169 48.14 -2.86 16.73
C ARG A 169 47.26 -1.67 17.24
N SER A 170 46.00 -1.75 17.64
CA SER A 170 45.54 -2.08 19.01
C SER A 170 44.20 -1.37 19.29
N VAL A 171 43.21 -2.11 19.86
CA VAL A 171 42.46 -1.84 21.12
C VAL A 171 41.63 -0.51 21.21
N ALA A 172 40.39 -0.39 21.71
CA ALA A 172 39.47 -1.08 22.65
C ALA A 172 38.01 -0.77 22.24
N LYS A 173 37.02 -1.68 22.33
CA LYS A 173 36.16 -2.06 23.48
C LYS A 173 35.50 -0.88 24.24
N GLY A 174 34.19 -0.73 24.06
CA GLY A 174 33.27 -0.03 24.97
C GLY A 174 31.86 -0.57 24.77
N ARG A 175 31.31 -1.27 25.77
CA ARG A 175 29.97 -1.86 25.82
C ARG A 175 29.47 -1.65 27.25
N SER A 176 28.15 -1.50 27.42
CA SER A 176 27.37 -1.42 28.69
C SER A 176 27.43 -0.05 29.38
N SER A 177 26.43 0.46 30.11
CA SER A 177 25.01 0.14 30.35
C SER A 177 24.55 1.13 31.42
N SER A 178 23.37 1.74 31.29
CA SER A 178 22.42 2.09 32.36
C SER A 178 21.16 2.64 31.71
#